data_AF-A0A1H8HWF2-F1
#
_entry.id   AF-A0A1H8HWF2-F1
#
_cell.length_a   1.000
_cell.length_b   1.000
_cell.length_c   1.000
_cell.angle_alpha   90.00
_cell.angle_beta   90.00
_cell.angle_gamma   90.00
#
_symmetry.space_group_name_H-M   'P 1'
#
loop_
_entity.id
_entity.type
_entity.pdbx_description
1 polymer ?
#
loop_
_entity_poly.entity_id
_entity_poly.type
_entity_poly.pdbx_seq_one_letter_code
_entity_poly.pdbx_strand_id
1 'polypeptide(L)'
;MTPQDMDELFAEARGRTASASSALLARVLEDAYAAQDDRAVVQPSRALHPAPRRPWAWLGGLLGGSTALAGLASAAVAGFMIGVIQPPILSEVTGALWSPDTTLETVELIPSLDGWLSEG
;
A
#
# COMPACT_ATOMS: atom_id res chain seq x y z
N MET A 1 28.80 5.44 -3.59
CA MET A 1 27.53 5.82 -4.23
C MET A 1 26.47 5.90 -3.15
N THR A 2 26.45 7.04 -2.48
CA THR A 2 25.50 7.40 -1.43
C THR A 2 24.30 8.15 -2.03
N PRO A 3 23.19 8.32 -1.30
CA PRO A 3 22.07 9.14 -1.76
C PRO A 3 22.49 10.58 -2.11
N GLN A 4 23.41 11.20 -1.36
CA GLN A 4 23.97 12.52 -1.68
C GLN A 4 24.66 12.53 -3.06
N ASP A 5 25.42 11.48 -3.39
CA ASP A 5 26.07 11.38 -4.70
C ASP A 5 25.03 11.40 -5.85
N MET A 6 23.80 10.90 -5.62
CA MET A 6 22.70 10.94 -6.62
C MET A 6 22.08 12.31 -6.76
N ASP A 7 21.85 12.99 -5.64
CA ASP A 7 21.29 14.33 -5.64
C ASP A 7 22.20 15.32 -6.38
N GLU A 8 23.52 15.18 -6.21
CA GLU A 8 24.53 15.97 -6.92
C GLU A 8 24.49 15.73 -8.45
N LEU A 9 24.41 14.46 -8.89
CA LEU A 9 24.29 14.14 -10.32
C LEU A 9 22.98 14.66 -10.93
N PHE A 10 21.87 14.60 -10.20
CA PHE A 10 20.59 15.15 -10.68
C PHE A 10 20.61 16.68 -10.73
N ALA A 11 21.29 17.34 -9.79
CA ALA A 11 21.48 18.78 -9.81
C ALA A 11 22.29 19.22 -11.04
N GLU A 12 23.37 18.49 -11.35
CA GLU A 12 24.18 18.72 -12.55
C GLU A 12 23.38 18.48 -13.84
N ALA A 13 22.63 17.39 -13.91
CA ALA A 13 21.82 17.06 -15.09
C ALA A 13 20.74 18.12 -15.38
N ARG A 14 20.16 18.74 -14.35
CA ARG A 14 19.12 19.77 -14.51
C ARG A 14 19.64 21.05 -15.17
N GLY A 15 20.92 21.37 -14.99
CA GLY A 15 21.58 22.51 -15.66
C GLY A 15 21.92 22.25 -17.13
N ARG A 16 21.85 20.99 -17.58
CA ARG A 16 22.14 20.57 -18.96
C ARG A 16 20.83 20.34 -19.70
N THR A 17 20.36 21.33 -20.46
CA THR A 17 19.20 21.12 -21.33
C THR A 17 19.63 20.36 -22.59
N ALA A 18 19.53 19.03 -22.55
CA ALA A 18 19.61 18.23 -23.77
C ALA A 18 18.29 18.39 -24.55
N SER A 19 18.34 19.12 -25.65
CA SER A 19 17.19 19.20 -26.56
C SER A 19 17.09 17.89 -27.34
N ALA A 20 15.92 17.23 -27.27
CA ALA A 20 15.64 16.05 -28.08
C ALA A 20 15.66 16.42 -29.57
N SER A 21 16.18 15.52 -30.42
CA SER A 21 16.18 15.77 -31.86
C SER A 21 14.74 15.86 -32.39
N SER A 22 14.51 16.72 -33.38
CA SER A 22 13.19 16.88 -34.01
C SER A 22 12.65 15.57 -34.60
N ALA A 23 13.54 14.74 -35.14
CA ALA A 23 13.19 13.42 -35.66
C ALA A 23 12.70 12.46 -34.56
N LEU A 24 13.34 12.47 -33.37
CA LEU A 24 12.89 11.68 -32.24
C LEU A 24 11.52 12.16 -31.75
N LEU A 25 11.33 13.48 -31.62
CA LEU A 25 10.05 14.05 -31.20
C LEU A 25 8.92 13.72 -32.18
N ALA A 26 9.18 13.80 -33.49
CA ALA A 26 8.21 13.42 -34.51
C ALA A 26 7.81 11.93 -34.37
N ARG A 27 8.77 11.05 -34.13
CA ARG A 27 8.50 9.62 -33.95
C ARG A 27 7.74 9.32 -32.66
N VAL A 28 8.04 10.02 -31.56
CA VAL A 28 7.32 9.90 -30.29
C VAL A 28 5.86 10.37 -30.45
N LEU A 29 5.64 11.47 -31.18
CA LEU A 29 4.28 11.96 -31.44
C LEU A 29 3.48 11.00 -32.32
N GLU A 30 4.10 10.42 -33.35
CA GLU A 30 3.47 9.40 -34.20
C GLU A 30 3.02 8.18 -33.39
N ASP A 31 3.89 7.67 -32.50
CA ASP A 31 3.57 6.55 -31.60
C ASP A 31 2.47 6.92 -30.60
N ALA A 32 2.52 8.14 -30.05
CA ALA A 32 1.49 8.63 -29.15
C ALA A 32 0.12 8.72 -29.84
N TYR A 33 0.07 9.19 -31.08
CA TYR A 33 -1.18 9.24 -31.85
C TYR A 33 -1.72 7.82 -32.13
N ALA A 34 -0.87 6.88 -32.52
CA ALA A 34 -1.27 5.49 -32.72
C ALA A 34 -1.86 4.88 -31.43
N ALA A 35 -1.21 5.13 -30.29
CA ALA A 35 -1.70 4.67 -28.99
C ALA A 35 -3.01 5.36 -28.55
N GLN A 36 -3.23 6.61 -28.95
CA GLN A 36 -4.48 7.32 -28.69
C GLN A 36 -5.63 6.76 -29.52
N ASP A 37 -5.39 6.48 -30.79
CA ASP A 37 -6.37 5.88 -31.70
C ASP A 37 -6.75 4.47 -31.24
N ASP A 38 -5.79 3.64 -30.83
CA ASP A 38 -6.06 2.32 -30.26
C ASP A 38 -6.91 2.40 -28.97
N ARG A 39 -6.67 3.40 -28.10
CA ARG A 39 -7.50 3.64 -26.91
C ARG A 39 -8.89 4.18 -27.26
N ALA A 40 -9.02 4.96 -28.33
CA ALA A 40 -10.31 5.45 -28.82
C ALA A 40 -11.17 4.30 -29.37
N VAL A 41 -10.55 3.29 -30.00
CA VAL A 41 -11.24 2.08 -30.47
C VAL A 41 -11.64 1.15 -29.31
N VAL A 42 -10.87 1.13 -28.21
CA VAL A 42 -11.15 0.29 -27.02
C VAL A 42 -12.20 0.90 -26.07
N GLN A 43 -12.63 2.15 -26.28
CA GLN A 43 -13.83 2.67 -25.62
C GLN A 43 -14.98 2.82 -26.61
N PRO A 44 -15.82 1.78 -26.80
CA PRO A 44 -17.22 2.12 -26.74
C PRO A 44 -17.37 2.75 -25.35
N SER A 45 -17.74 4.03 -25.30
CA SER A 45 -18.51 4.52 -24.16
C SER A 45 -19.66 3.52 -24.05
N ARG A 46 -19.47 2.50 -23.21
CA ARG A 46 -20.45 1.46 -23.01
C ARG A 46 -21.64 2.26 -22.56
N ALA A 47 -22.62 2.43 -23.45
CA ALA A 47 -23.87 3.04 -23.10
C ALA A 47 -24.22 2.41 -21.76
N LEU A 48 -24.34 3.23 -20.70
CA LEU A 48 -24.63 2.72 -19.37
C LEU A 48 -26.01 2.09 -19.48
N HIS A 49 -26.06 0.84 -19.91
CA HIS A 49 -27.14 -0.05 -19.60
C HIS A 49 -27.20 0.01 -18.08
N PRO A 50 -28.36 0.35 -17.48
CA PRO A 50 -28.47 0.40 -16.04
C PRO A 50 -28.05 -0.97 -15.51
N ALA A 51 -26.81 -1.04 -15.00
CA ALA A 51 -26.28 -2.26 -14.45
C ALA A 51 -27.18 -2.62 -13.27
N PRO A 52 -27.51 -3.91 -13.06
CA PRO A 52 -28.25 -4.31 -11.87
C PRO A 52 -27.52 -3.73 -10.67
N ARG A 53 -28.24 -2.99 -9.82
CA ARG A 53 -27.72 -2.30 -8.64
C ARG A 53 -27.10 -3.34 -7.69
N ARG A 54 -25.83 -3.68 -7.94
CA ARG A 54 -25.03 -4.50 -7.04
C ARG A 54 -24.63 -3.60 -5.87
N PRO A 55 -24.86 -4.01 -4.62
CA PRO A 55 -24.61 -3.15 -3.45
C PRO A 55 -23.15 -2.66 -3.36
N TRP A 56 -22.21 -3.38 -3.99
CA TRP A 56 -20.79 -3.02 -4.04
C TRP A 56 -20.35 -2.27 -5.31
N ALA A 57 -21.21 -2.14 -6.33
CA ALA A 57 -20.85 -1.44 -7.57
C ALA A 57 -20.72 0.08 -7.37
N TRP A 58 -21.39 0.62 -6.34
CA TRP A 58 -21.20 2.00 -5.93
C TRP A 58 -19.75 2.29 -5.54
N LEU A 59 -19.09 1.35 -4.84
CA LEU A 59 -17.71 1.53 -4.38
C LEU A 59 -16.71 1.74 -5.53
N GLY A 60 -16.89 1.01 -6.65
CA GLY A 60 -16.09 1.23 -7.86
C GLY A 60 -16.34 2.58 -8.53
N GLY A 61 -17.55 3.13 -8.37
CA GLY A 61 -17.93 4.46 -8.86
C GLY A 61 -17.33 5.62 -8.07
N LEU A 62 -17.14 5.49 -6.74
CA LEU A 62 -16.44 6.52 -5.95
C LEU A 62 -14.93 6.44 -6.10
N LEU A 63 -14.38 5.23 -6.23
CA LEU A 63 -12.93 5.03 -6.20
C LEU A 63 -12.25 5.37 -7.54
N GLY A 64 -13.00 5.61 -8.62
CA GLY A 64 -12.42 5.99 -9.92
C GLY A 64 -12.16 4.81 -10.86
N GLY A 65 -12.87 3.69 -10.68
CA GLY A 65 -12.82 2.52 -11.57
C GLY A 65 -11.88 1.40 -11.13
N SER A 66 -11.53 0.52 -12.07
CA SER A 66 -10.79 -0.72 -11.81
C SER A 66 -9.34 -0.50 -11.39
N THR A 67 -8.69 0.59 -11.84
CA THR A 67 -7.29 0.92 -11.47
C THR A 67 -7.16 1.31 -10.01
N ALA A 68 -8.14 2.04 -9.46
CA ALA A 68 -8.14 2.40 -8.05
C ALA A 68 -8.40 1.18 -7.15
N LEU A 69 -9.26 0.27 -7.57
CA LEU A 69 -9.45 -1.01 -6.88
C LEU A 69 -8.17 -1.87 -6.91
N ALA A 70 -7.44 -1.88 -8.03
CA ALA A 70 -6.15 -2.55 -8.11
C ALA A 70 -5.13 -1.92 -7.14
N GLY A 71 -5.04 -0.58 -7.09
CA GLY A 71 -4.20 0.12 -6.12
C GLY A 71 -4.56 -0.18 -4.66
N LEU A 72 -5.85 -0.20 -4.34
CA LEU A 72 -6.34 -0.54 -3.01
C LEU A 72 -6.04 -2.00 -2.63
N ALA A 73 -6.20 -2.93 -3.56
CA ALA A 73 -5.83 -4.33 -3.37
C ALA A 73 -4.31 -4.49 -3.15
N SER A 74 -3.49 -3.81 -3.95
CA SER A 74 -2.03 -3.80 -3.77
C SER A 74 -1.62 -3.21 -2.42
N ALA A 75 -2.26 -2.12 -1.98
CA ALA A 75 -2.00 -1.53 -0.66
C ALA A 75 -2.39 -2.48 0.48
N ALA A 76 -3.51 -3.21 0.37
CA ALA A 76 -3.93 -4.20 1.35
C ALA A 76 -2.93 -5.38 1.44
N VAL A 77 -2.46 -5.88 0.29
CA VAL A 77 -1.44 -6.94 0.24
C VAL A 77 -0.11 -6.46 0.81
N ALA A 78 0.30 -5.22 0.52
CA ALA A 78 1.49 -4.63 1.08
C ALA A 78 1.40 -4.50 2.60
N GLY A 79 0.27 -4.00 3.12
CA GLY A 79 0.00 -3.92 4.56
C GLY A 79 0.01 -5.29 5.23
N PHE A 80 -0.57 -6.31 4.58
CA PHE A 80 -0.53 -7.69 5.08
C PHE A 80 0.89 -8.24 5.13
N MET A 81 1.69 -8.05 4.08
CA MET A 81 3.09 -8.47 4.06
C MET A 81 3.93 -7.80 5.15
N ILE A 82 3.73 -6.50 5.38
CA ILE A 82 4.38 -5.76 6.46
C ILE A 82 3.98 -6.31 7.83
N GLY A 83 2.70 -6.68 8.02
CA GLY A 83 2.21 -7.24 9.28
C GLY A 83 2.76 -8.64 9.58
N VAL A 84 2.95 -9.47 8.55
CA VAL A 84 3.46 -10.85 8.70
C VAL A 84 4.98 -10.88 8.91
N ILE A 85 5.71 -10.02 8.19
CA ILE A 85 7.17 -9.95 8.30
C ILE A 85 7.49 -8.91 9.38
N GLN A 86 7.38 -9.29 10.66
CA GLN A 86 7.91 -8.44 11.71
C GLN A 86 9.45 -8.35 11.56
N PRO A 87 10.00 -7.14 11.34
CA PRO A 87 11.44 -6.96 11.33
C PRO A 87 12.00 -7.32 12.72
N PRO A 88 13.14 -8.03 12.81
CA PRO A 88 13.72 -8.43 14.10
C PRO A 88 13.99 -7.22 15.01
N ILE A 89 14.35 -6.06 14.43
CA ILE A 89 14.54 -4.79 15.15
C ILE A 89 13.27 -4.35 15.88
N LEU A 90 12.08 -4.52 15.28
CA LEU A 90 10.83 -4.18 15.95
C LEU A 90 10.51 -5.16 17.08
N SER A 91 10.88 -6.44 16.95
CA SER A 91 10.72 -7.42 18.04
C SER A 91 11.65 -7.16 19.22
N GLU A 92 12.86 -6.67 18.97
CA GLU A 92 13.81 -6.31 20.02
C GLU A 92 13.37 -5.04 20.76
N VAL A 93 12.90 -4.03 20.02
CA VAL A 93 12.39 -2.77 20.60
C VAL A 93 11.08 -3.00 21.34
N THR A 94 10.14 -3.80 20.80
CA THR A 94 8.92 -4.15 21.53
C THR A 94 9.23 -5.00 22.74
N GLY A 95 10.15 -5.97 22.67
CA GLY A 95 10.59 -6.75 23.83
C GLY A 95 11.24 -5.91 24.92
N ALA A 96 12.00 -4.87 24.55
CA ALA A 96 12.59 -3.93 25.50
C ALA A 96 11.57 -2.95 26.12
N LEU A 97 10.56 -2.52 25.35
CA LEU A 97 9.49 -1.63 25.80
C LEU A 97 8.38 -2.35 26.58
N TRP A 98 8.08 -3.61 26.23
CA TRP A 98 7.12 -4.51 26.87
C TRP A 98 7.81 -5.59 27.71
N SER A 99 8.91 -5.24 28.39
CA SER A 99 9.61 -6.18 29.26
C SER A 99 8.61 -6.87 30.22
N PRO A 100 8.55 -8.21 30.29
CA PRO A 100 7.63 -8.96 31.14
C PRO A 100 7.95 -8.85 32.64
N ASP A 101 8.90 -8.01 33.04
CA ASP A 101 9.17 -7.67 34.44
C ASP A 101 8.04 -6.86 35.11
N THR A 102 7.01 -6.46 34.36
CA THR A 102 5.69 -6.40 34.99
C THR A 102 5.17 -7.82 35.12
N THR A 103 5.74 -8.55 36.09
CA THR A 103 5.04 -9.68 36.70
C THR A 103 3.63 -9.18 36.97
N LEU A 104 2.66 -9.68 36.23
CA LEU A 104 1.27 -9.61 36.63
C LEU A 104 1.22 -10.38 37.94
N GLU A 105 1.51 -9.70 39.05
CA GLU A 105 1.15 -10.14 40.40
C GLU A 105 -0.36 -10.25 40.34
N THR A 106 -0.81 -11.43 39.97
CA THR A 106 -2.20 -11.80 39.98
C THR A 106 -2.49 -12.00 41.45
N VAL A 107 -2.85 -10.92 42.14
CA VAL A 107 -3.29 -10.98 43.52
C VAL A 107 -4.59 -11.76 43.53
N GLU A 108 -4.55 -12.99 44.02
CA GLU A 108 -5.72 -13.83 44.18
C GLU A 108 -6.59 -13.23 45.29
N LEU A 109 -7.62 -12.49 44.88
CA LEU A 109 -8.56 -11.80 45.77
C LEU A 109 -9.64 -12.74 46.34
N ILE A 110 -9.70 -13.99 45.88
CA ILE A 110 -10.68 -14.98 46.31
C ILE A 110 -9.91 -16.13 46.95
N PRO A 111 -10.03 -16.36 48.28
CA PRO A 111 -9.41 -17.52 48.90
C PRO A 111 -9.96 -18.81 48.28
N SER A 112 -9.07 -19.76 47.98
CA SER A 112 -9.44 -21.02 47.35
C SER A 112 -10.42 -21.81 48.23
N LEU A 113 -11.46 -22.38 47.59
CA LEU A 113 -12.49 -23.20 48.25
C LEU A 113 -11.90 -24.43 48.97
N ASP A 114 -10.69 -24.84 48.61
CA ASP A 114 -9.97 -25.95 49.24
C ASP A 114 -9.64 -25.68 50.71
N GLY A 115 -9.39 -24.43 51.09
CA GLY A 115 -9.19 -24.05 52.48
C GLY A 115 -10.43 -24.31 53.33
N TRP A 116 -11.62 -23.96 52.80
CA TRP A 116 -12.91 -24.15 53.47
C TRP A 116 -13.33 -25.62 53.59
N LEU A 117 -12.92 -26.47 52.65
CA LEU A 117 -13.23 -27.90 52.68
C LEU A 117 -12.32 -28.69 53.64
N SER A 118 -11.15 -28.16 53.99
CA SER A 118 -10.20 -28.84 54.89
C SER A 118 -10.44 -28.58 56.38
N GLU A 119 -11.21 -27.53 56.71
CA GLU A 119 -11.49 -27.10 58.11
C GLU A 119 -12.88 -27.55 58.62
N GLY A 120 -13.61 -28.37 57.86
CA GLY A 120 -14.94 -28.92 58.22
C GLY A 120 -14.90 -30.36 58.74
#